data_AF-A0A399I359-F1
#
_entry.id   AF-A0A399I359-F1
#
_cell.length_a   1.000
_cell.length_b   1.000
_cell.length_c   1.000
_cell.angle_alpha   90.00
_cell.angle_beta   90.00
_cell.angle_gamma   90.00
#
_symmetry.space_group_name_H-M   'P 1'
#
loop_
_entity.id
_entity.type
_entity.pdbx_description
1 polymer ?
#
loop_
_entity_poly.entity_id
_entity_poly.type
_entity_poly.pdbx_seq_one_letter_code
_entity_poly.pdbx_strand_id
1 'polypeptide(L)'
;MTIDEIRQEIDRLDSALLRIFNERASLALKIGEIKKGLQLPVYDPSREKRIFARMKDENHGPLDDQAIVRLFERVIDESRRLERIMTSQEGK
;
A
#
# COMPACT_ATOMS: atom_id res chain seq x y z
N MET A 1 -10.68 30.35 4.29
CA MET A 1 -9.89 29.35 5.02
C MET A 1 -8.62 29.99 5.52
N THR A 2 -8.32 29.83 6.80
CA THR A 2 -7.02 30.16 7.40
C THR A 2 -6.03 29.01 7.21
N ILE A 3 -4.75 29.24 7.48
CA ILE A 3 -3.73 28.18 7.45
C ILE A 3 -4.09 27.05 8.42
N ASP A 4 -4.58 27.39 9.60
CA ASP A 4 -4.88 26.39 10.64
C ASP A 4 -6.12 25.57 10.28
N GLU A 5 -7.13 26.16 9.64
CA GLU A 5 -8.27 25.40 9.08
C GLU A 5 -7.82 24.42 7.99
N ILE A 6 -6.88 24.80 7.12
CA ILE A 6 -6.33 23.89 6.10
C ILE A 6 -5.54 22.75 6.76
N ARG A 7 -4.76 23.04 7.81
CA ARG A 7 -4.02 22.01 8.56
C ARG A 7 -4.94 21.00 9.22
N GLN A 8 -6.05 21.44 9.80
CA GLN A 8 -7.05 20.53 10.38
C GLN A 8 -7.66 19.59 9.33
N GLU A 9 -7.91 20.08 8.12
CA GLU A 9 -8.36 19.23 7.02
C GLU A 9 -7.28 18.23 6.58
N ILE A 10 -6.00 18.62 6.57
CA ILE A 10 -4.87 17.72 6.30
C ILE A 10 -4.80 16.63 7.39
N ASP A 11 -4.85 16.99 8.67
CA ASP A 11 -4.80 16.03 9.78
C ASP A 11 -5.95 14.99 9.70
N ARG A 12 -7.14 15.44 9.28
CA ARG A 12 -8.29 14.57 9.03
C ARG A 12 -8.02 13.60 7.88
N LEU A 13 -7.43 14.07 6.78
CA LEU A 13 -7.05 13.22 5.65
C LEU A 13 -5.95 12.24 6.04
N ASP A 14 -4.94 12.66 6.80
CA ASP A 14 -3.85 11.81 7.27
C ASP A 14 -4.37 10.69 8.17
N SER A 15 -5.34 10.99 9.04
CA SER A 15 -6.03 9.97 9.84
C SER A 15 -6.76 8.94 8.97
N ALA A 16 -7.40 9.39 7.87
CA ALA A 16 -8.04 8.49 6.93
C ALA A 16 -7.03 7.64 6.13
N LEU A 17 -5.91 8.25 5.71
CA LEU A 17 -4.81 7.54 5.03
C LEU A 17 -4.22 6.45 5.93
N LEU A 18 -3.96 6.76 7.20
CA LEU A 18 -3.45 5.78 8.16
C LEU A 18 -4.40 4.57 8.29
N ARG A 19 -5.71 4.82 8.39
CA ARG A 19 -6.72 3.76 8.43
C ARG A 19 -6.68 2.91 7.16
N ILE A 20 -6.67 3.54 5.98
CA ILE A 20 -6.62 2.85 4.68
C ILE A 20 -5.34 2.02 4.53
N PHE A 21 -4.18 2.54 4.96
CA PHE A 21 -2.92 1.80 4.93
C PHE A 21 -2.97 0.55 5.80
N ASN A 22 -3.52 0.64 7.01
CA ASN A 22 -3.68 -0.50 7.91
C ASN A 22 -4.65 -1.55 7.35
N GLU A 23 -5.78 -1.13 6.78
CA GLU A 23 -6.72 -2.04 6.11
C GLU A 23 -6.06 -2.75 4.92
N ARG A 24 -5.33 -2.01 4.08
CA ARG A 24 -4.60 -2.57 2.94
C ARG A 24 -3.51 -3.55 3.38
N ALA A 25 -2.74 -3.22 4.40
CA ALA A 25 -1.71 -4.11 4.96
C ALA A 25 -2.34 -5.40 5.50
N SER A 26 -3.48 -5.31 6.20
CA SER A 26 -4.22 -6.48 6.70
C SER A 26 -4.67 -7.41 5.57
N LEU A 27 -5.11 -6.85 4.43
CA LEU A 27 -5.44 -7.63 3.24
C LEU A 27 -4.21 -8.27 2.60
N ALA A 28 -3.07 -7.56 2.54
CA ALA A 28 -1.83 -8.11 2.05
C ALA A 28 -1.35 -9.30 2.90
N LEU A 29 -1.49 -9.24 4.22
CA LEU A 29 -1.17 -10.36 5.11
C LEU A 29 -2.03 -11.59 4.82
N LYS A 30 -3.35 -11.42 4.62
CA LYS A 30 -4.24 -12.52 4.22
C LYS A 30 -3.81 -13.16 2.88
N ILE A 31 -3.37 -12.34 1.92
CA ILE A 31 -2.81 -12.83 0.65
C ILE A 31 -1.52 -13.61 0.90
N GLY A 32 -0.64 -13.11 1.77
CA GLY A 32 0.58 -13.77 2.18
C GLY A 32 0.35 -15.18 2.74
N GLU A 33 -0.65 -15.35 3.62
CA GLU A 33 -1.03 -16.67 4.16
C GLU A 33 -1.50 -17.63 3.08
N ILE A 34 -2.34 -17.15 2.14
CA ILE A 34 -2.80 -17.97 1.01
C ILE A 34 -1.61 -18.38 0.12
N LYS A 35 -0.72 -17.43 -0.20
CA LYS A 35 0.48 -17.72 -1.01
C LYS A 35 1.40 -18.71 -0.31
N LYS A 36 1.57 -18.62 1.01
CA LYS A 36 2.35 -19.56 1.81
C LYS A 36 1.78 -20.98 1.71
N GLY A 37 0.48 -21.14 1.88
CA GLY A 37 -0.19 -22.44 1.73
C GLY A 37 -0.04 -23.05 0.33
N LEU A 38 0.08 -22.20 -0.70
CA LEU A 38 0.29 -22.59 -2.10
C LEU A 38 1.76 -22.64 -2.53
N GLN A 39 2.71 -22.39 -1.63
CA GLN A 39 4.16 -22.26 -1.93
C GLN A 39 4.47 -21.24 -3.04
N LEU A 40 3.67 -20.18 -3.14
CA LEU A 40 3.84 -19.10 -4.11
C LEU A 40 4.75 -17.99 -3.54
N PRO A 41 5.55 -17.33 -4.39
CA PRO A 41 6.39 -16.22 -3.94
C PRO A 41 5.54 -15.00 -3.52
N VAL A 42 6.01 -14.30 -2.48
CA VAL A 42 5.42 -13.02 -2.06
C VAL A 42 5.53 -11.98 -3.18
N TYR A 43 6.67 -11.92 -3.87
CA TYR A 43 6.92 -10.97 -4.95
C TYR A 43 6.19 -11.37 -6.24
N ASP A 44 5.33 -10.48 -6.74
CA ASP A 44 4.61 -10.63 -8.01
C ASP A 44 4.74 -9.33 -8.83
N PRO A 45 5.77 -9.21 -9.69
CA PRO A 45 6.00 -7.99 -10.48
C PRO A 45 4.86 -7.71 -11.47
N SER A 46 4.18 -8.74 -11.95
CA SER A 46 3.05 -8.59 -12.87
C SER A 46 1.87 -7.94 -12.16
N ARG A 47 1.61 -8.31 -10.89
CA ARG A 47 0.59 -7.66 -10.07
C ARG A 47 0.93 -6.21 -9.76
N GLU A 48 2.18 -5.92 -9.42
CA GLU A 48 2.65 -4.55 -9.12
C GLU A 48 2.50 -3.63 -10.33
N LYS A 49 2.93 -4.07 -11.51
CA LYS A 49 2.74 -3.33 -12.77
C LYS A 49 1.27 -3.00 -13.04
N ARG A 50 0.35 -3.94 -12.79
CA ARG A 50 -1.10 -3.68 -12.93
C ARG A 50 -1.60 -2.64 -11.94
N ILE A 51 -1.09 -2.62 -10.71
CA ILE A 51 -1.44 -1.58 -9.72
C ILE A 51 -0.96 -0.23 -10.23
N PHE A 52 0.30 -0.10 -10.62
CA PHE A 52 0.85 1.18 -11.08
C PHE A 52 0.15 1.70 -12.35
N ALA A 53 -0.15 0.83 -13.31
CA ALA A 53 -0.90 1.23 -14.50
C ALA A 53 -2.28 1.79 -14.12
N ARG A 54 -3.02 1.08 -13.25
CA ARG A 54 -4.33 1.52 -12.78
C ARG A 54 -4.26 2.85 -11.99
N MET A 55 -3.27 3.01 -11.11
CA MET A 55 -3.15 4.24 -10.31
C MET A 55 -2.80 5.48 -11.14
N LYS A 56 -2.08 5.31 -12.26
CA LYS A 56 -1.87 6.40 -13.22
C LYS A 56 -3.15 6.71 -14.00
N ASP A 57 -3.86 5.69 -14.46
CA ASP A 57 -5.11 5.86 -15.21
C ASP A 57 -6.20 6.57 -14.40
N GLU A 58 -6.27 6.27 -13.09
CA GLU A 58 -7.21 6.89 -12.15
C GLU A 58 -6.69 8.22 -11.54
N ASN A 59 -5.52 8.71 -11.95
CA ASN A 59 -4.94 9.93 -11.40
C ASN A 59 -5.54 11.18 -12.05
N HIS A 60 -6.50 11.80 -11.36
CA HIS A 60 -7.06 13.10 -11.74
C HIS A 60 -6.68 14.22 -10.76
N GLY A 61 -5.69 13.95 -9.91
CA GLY A 61 -5.25 14.86 -8.85
C GLY A 61 -4.14 15.82 -9.30
N PRO A 62 -3.72 16.73 -8.40
CA PRO A 62 -2.64 17.67 -8.66
C PRO A 62 -1.23 17.03 -8.64
N LEU A 63 -1.11 15.77 -8.23
CA LEU A 63 0.14 15.02 -8.27
C LEU A 63 0.34 14.44 -9.67
N ASP A 64 1.57 14.52 -10.19
CA ASP A 64 1.90 13.83 -11.43
C ASP A 64 1.90 12.30 -11.25
N ASP A 65 1.79 11.58 -12.37
CA ASP A 65 1.76 10.11 -12.41
C ASP A 65 2.98 9.47 -11.76
N GLN A 66 4.15 10.11 -11.87
CA GLN A 66 5.36 9.56 -11.27
C GLN A 66 5.33 9.68 -9.75
N ALA A 67 4.77 10.77 -9.21
CA ALA A 67 4.56 10.95 -7.78
C ALA A 67 3.60 9.89 -7.23
N ILE A 68 2.49 9.63 -7.94
CA ILE A 68 1.56 8.55 -7.58
C ILE A 68 2.26 7.19 -7.58
N VAL A 69 3.04 6.86 -8.62
CA VAL A 69 3.78 5.61 -8.68
C VAL A 69 4.74 5.46 -7.49
N ARG A 70 5.54 6.50 -7.17
CA ARG A 70 6.48 6.47 -6.03
C ARG A 70 5.77 6.23 -4.69
N LEU A 71 4.60 6.84 -4.49
CA LEU A 71 3.80 6.62 -3.27
C LEU A 71 3.31 5.16 -3.19
N PHE A 72 2.75 4.63 -4.27
CA PHE A 72 2.25 3.26 -4.30
C PHE A 72 3.35 2.21 -4.23
N GLU A 73 4.55 2.49 -4.77
CA GLU A 73 5.74 1.66 -4.56
C GLU A 73 6.03 1.50 -3.06
N ARG A 74 6.07 2.60 -2.30
CA ARG A 74 6.31 2.53 -0.84
C ARG A 74 5.24 1.74 -0.09
N VAL A 75 3.97 1.92 -0.46
CA VAL A 75 2.87 1.18 0.15
C VAL A 75 2.97 -0.34 -0.14
N ILE A 76 3.39 -0.70 -1.36
CA ILE A 76 3.63 -2.11 -1.74
C ILE A 76 4.87 -2.66 -1.03
N ASP A 77 5.96 -1.89 -0.95
CA ASP A 77 7.20 -2.27 -0.26
C ASP A 77 6.93 -2.70 1.18
N GLU A 78 6.20 -1.88 1.93
CA GLU A 78 5.88 -2.18 3.34
C GLU A 78 4.94 -3.38 3.47
N SER A 79 4.00 -3.55 2.53
CA SER A 79 3.12 -4.73 2.52
C SER A 79 3.92 -6.02 2.32
N ARG A 80 4.83 -6.03 1.34
CA ARG A 80 5.71 -7.18 1.07
C ARG A 80 6.65 -7.45 2.24
N ARG A 81 7.15 -6.40 2.90
CA ARG A 81 7.98 -6.52 4.10
C ARG A 81 7.22 -7.20 5.23
N LEU A 82 5.98 -6.80 5.47
CA LEU A 82 5.11 -7.44 6.48
C LEU A 82 4.82 -8.90 6.14
N GLU A 83 4.48 -9.22 4.89
CA GLU A 83 4.28 -10.61 4.42
C GLU A 83 5.53 -11.48 4.64
N ARG A 84 6.73 -10.96 4.35
CA ARG A 84 7.99 -11.68 4.59
C ARG A 84 8.27 -11.94 6.07
N ILE A 85 7.97 -10.97 6.95
CA ILE A 85 8.19 -11.13 8.39
C ILE A 85 7.29 -12.24 8.93
N MET A 86 5.99 -12.25 8.58
CA MET A 86 5.05 -13.26 9.08
C MET A 86 5.37 -14.67 8.55
N THR A 87 5.68 -14.78 7.25
CA THR A 87 6.06 -16.07 6.65
C THR A 87 7.35 -16.65 7.23
N SER A 88 8.25 -15.82 7.77
CA SER A 88 9.55 -16.23 8.34
C SER A 88 9.53 -16.50 9.85
N GLN A 89 8.53 -16.03 10.60
CA GLN A 89 8.51 -16.12 12.08
C GLN A 89 7.82 -17.37 12.65
N GLU A 90 7.10 -18.15 11.86
CA GLU A 90 6.43 -19.39 12.34
C GLU A 90 7.33 -20.64 12.33
N GLY A 91 8.66 -20.45 12.28
CA GLY A 91 9.67 -21.52 12.32
C GLY A 91 10.49 -21.58 13.61
N LYS A 92 10.04 -20.94 14.70
CA LYS A 92 10.66 -21.03 16.04
C LYS A 92 9.65 -21.44 17.10
#